data_AF-A0A7Y2MMV0-F1
#
_entry.id   AF-A0A7Y2MMV0-F1
#
_cell.length_a   1.000
_cell.length_b   1.000
_cell.length_c   1.000
_cell.angle_alpha   90.00
_cell.angle_beta   90.00
_cell.angle_gamma   90.00
#
_symmetry.space_group_name_H-M   'P 1'
#
loop_
_entity.id
_entity.type
_entity.pdbx_description
1 polymer ?
#
loop_
_entity_poly.entity_id
_entity_poly.type
_entity_poly.pdbx_seq_one_letter_code
_entity_poly.pdbx_strand_id
1 'polypeptide(L)'
;MLWTDLMGKVYRIPFKVFCLTLLSMVSASFVIASENPTPPVLVCDDQINVSLNGNCDAVITVAMILEGESAIPGFDPSHYDIDIEGLPSNIISKVGIYTVTVTEKNPPFKPPLNSCWGHILVEDKLPPRMDPESCDCPPPASDPSLDNPD
;
A
#
# COMPACT_ATOMS: atom_id res chain seq x y z
N MET A 1 23.27 -31.51 78.02
CA MET A 1 23.83 -31.03 76.73
C MET A 1 23.27 -31.97 75.67
N LEU A 2 22.03 -31.75 75.20
CA LEU A 2 21.61 -30.70 74.28
C LEU A 2 22.37 -30.83 72.95
N TRP A 3 21.81 -31.58 71.99
CA TRP A 3 21.87 -31.40 70.53
C TRP A 3 21.46 -32.67 69.77
N THR A 4 20.16 -33.00 69.70
CA THR A 4 19.63 -33.88 68.63
C THR A 4 18.20 -33.55 68.16
N ASP A 5 17.57 -32.46 68.61
CA ASP A 5 16.19 -32.11 68.21
C ASP A 5 16.13 -31.11 67.04
N LEU A 6 16.74 -31.41 65.89
CA LEU A 6 16.57 -30.60 64.68
C LEU A 6 16.42 -31.40 63.38
N MET A 7 15.73 -32.55 63.41
CA MET A 7 15.31 -33.25 62.18
C MET A 7 13.92 -33.88 62.37
N GLY A 8 12.99 -33.15 62.98
CA GLY A 8 11.63 -33.61 63.28
C GLY A 8 10.57 -32.98 62.39
N LYS A 9 10.62 -33.20 61.07
CA LYS A 9 9.51 -33.17 60.10
C LYS A 9 10.05 -33.00 58.68
N VAL A 10 10.65 -34.06 58.14
CA VAL A 10 10.69 -34.20 56.67
C VAL A 10 9.25 -34.57 56.27
N TYR A 11 8.47 -33.55 55.94
CA TYR A 11 7.10 -33.71 55.45
C TYR A 11 7.15 -34.49 54.14
N ARG A 12 6.92 -35.81 54.21
CA ARG A 12 6.79 -36.69 53.05
C ARG A 12 5.53 -36.29 52.31
N ILE A 13 5.64 -35.30 51.43
CA ILE A 13 4.61 -35.01 50.44
C ILE A 13 4.44 -36.30 49.64
N PRO A 14 3.25 -36.93 49.64
CA PRO A 14 3.05 -38.16 48.90
C PRO A 14 3.29 -37.88 47.42
N PHE A 15 3.99 -38.78 46.72
CA PHE A 15 4.37 -38.65 45.31
C PHE A 15 3.20 -38.23 44.39
N LYS A 16 1.97 -38.63 44.75
CA LYS A 16 0.73 -38.22 44.07
C LYS A 16 0.43 -36.72 44.15
N VAL A 17 0.70 -36.08 45.29
CA VAL A 17 0.51 -34.63 45.49
C VAL A 17 1.58 -33.84 44.71
N PHE A 18 2.82 -34.32 44.70
CA PHE A 18 3.89 -33.71 43.90
C PHE A 18 3.61 -33.77 42.38
N CYS A 19 3.08 -34.90 41.91
CA CYS A 19 2.70 -35.09 40.51
C CYS A 19 1.49 -34.22 40.11
N LEU A 20 0.47 -34.09 40.99
CA LEU A 20 -0.68 -33.21 40.77
C LEU A 20 -0.29 -31.72 40.74
N THR A 21 0.66 -31.30 41.59
CA THR A 21 1.16 -29.92 41.57
C THR A 21 1.99 -29.62 40.32
N LEU A 22 2.78 -30.58 39.84
CA LEU A 22 3.52 -30.43 38.58
C LEU A 22 2.60 -30.38 37.36
N LEU A 23 1.53 -31.19 37.34
CA LEU A 23 0.53 -31.16 36.27
C LEU A 23 -0.21 -29.81 36.21
N SER A 24 -0.51 -29.22 37.37
CA SER A 24 -1.13 -27.90 37.48
C SER A 24 -0.21 -26.75 37.05
N MET A 25 1.11 -26.87 37.25
CA MET A 25 2.07 -25.87 36.79
C MET A 25 2.28 -25.90 35.26
N VAL A 26 2.17 -27.07 34.63
CA VAL A 26 2.29 -27.23 33.17
C VAL A 26 1.09 -26.62 32.42
N SER A 27 -0.11 -26.60 33.02
CA SER A 27 -1.29 -25.96 32.42
C SER A 27 -1.34 -24.43 32.57
N ALA A 28 -0.45 -23.83 33.38
CA ALA A 28 -0.47 -22.41 33.70
C ALA A 28 0.48 -21.56 32.82
N SER A 29 1.12 -22.16 31.81
CA SER A 29 1.85 -21.39 30.80
C SER A 29 0.86 -20.68 29.88
N PHE A 30 0.40 -19.49 30.29
CA PHE A 30 -0.25 -18.57 29.39
C PHE A 30 0.76 -18.12 28.33
N VAL A 31 0.45 -18.36 27.05
CA VAL A 31 1.16 -17.73 25.95
C VAL A 31 0.79 -16.26 25.98
N ILE A 32 1.67 -15.41 26.51
CA ILE A 32 1.53 -13.97 26.35
C ILE A 32 1.93 -13.67 24.90
N ALA A 33 0.96 -13.47 24.02
CA ALA A 33 1.23 -12.86 22.73
C ALA A 33 1.82 -11.48 23.00
N SER A 34 3.08 -11.29 22.61
CA SER A 34 3.72 -9.98 22.64
C SER A 34 3.01 -9.10 21.62
N GLU A 35 2.11 -8.24 22.07
CA GLU A 35 1.51 -7.15 21.28
C GLU A 35 2.53 -6.04 21.04
N ASN A 36 3.75 -6.38 20.61
CA ASN A 36 4.57 -5.40 19.93
C ASN A 36 4.15 -5.52 18.48
N PRO A 37 3.16 -4.72 18.00
CA PRO A 37 2.89 -4.68 16.59
C PRO A 37 4.20 -4.31 15.93
N THR A 38 4.73 -5.22 15.11
CA THR A 38 5.73 -4.82 14.12
C THR A 38 5.13 -3.62 13.40
N PRO A 39 5.83 -2.48 13.31
CA PRO A 39 5.30 -1.33 12.59
C PRO A 39 4.86 -1.83 11.20
N PRO A 40 3.63 -1.49 10.76
CA PRO A 40 3.12 -1.98 9.49
C PRO A 40 4.12 -1.62 8.40
N VAL A 41 4.54 -2.61 7.62
CA VAL A 41 5.43 -2.36 6.49
C VAL A 41 4.59 -1.69 5.41
N LEU A 42 5.05 -0.55 4.92
CA LEU A 42 4.40 0.14 3.81
C LEU A 42 4.69 -0.63 2.51
N VAL A 43 3.65 -0.91 1.73
CA VAL A 43 3.75 -1.64 0.45
C VAL A 43 3.10 -0.80 -0.63
N CYS A 44 3.73 -0.78 -1.80
CA CYS A 44 3.24 -0.08 -2.99
C CYS A 44 2.92 -1.12 -4.06
N ASP A 45 1.96 -0.83 -4.93
CA ASP A 45 1.78 -1.53 -6.19
C ASP A 45 3.08 -1.48 -7.01
N ASP A 46 3.48 -2.62 -7.59
CA ASP A 46 4.68 -2.70 -8.43
C ASP A 46 4.58 -1.75 -9.64
N GLN A 47 3.42 -1.75 -10.29
CA GLN A 47 3.08 -0.80 -11.34
C GLN A 47 1.58 -0.48 -11.35
N ILE A 48 1.25 0.80 -11.52
CA ILE A 48 -0.10 1.22 -11.93
C ILE A 48 -0.13 1.76 -13.36
N ASN A 49 -1.28 1.61 -14.01
CA ASN A 49 -1.53 2.12 -15.35
C ASN A 49 -2.54 3.26 -15.30
N VAL A 50 -2.13 4.45 -15.75
CA VAL A 50 -2.92 5.67 -15.66
C VAL A 50 -3.14 6.25 -17.05
N SER A 51 -4.40 6.58 -17.37
CA SER A 51 -4.72 7.32 -18.59
C SER A 51 -4.79 8.82 -18.28
N LEU A 52 -4.24 9.65 -19.18
CA LEU A 52 -4.47 11.09 -19.15
C LEU A 52 -5.97 11.41 -19.30
N ASN A 53 -6.44 12.45 -18.62
CA ASN A 53 -7.82 12.94 -18.73
C ASN A 53 -7.95 13.95 -19.90
N GLY A 54 -9.15 14.50 -20.10
CA GLY A 54 -9.45 15.45 -21.19
C GLY A 54 -8.65 16.76 -21.21
N ASN A 55 -7.91 17.08 -20.14
CA ASN A 55 -6.99 18.20 -20.02
C ASN A 55 -5.52 17.79 -20.26
N CYS A 56 -5.27 16.56 -20.72
CA CYS A 56 -3.93 15.99 -20.92
C CYS A 56 -3.10 15.90 -19.64
N ASP A 57 -3.75 15.70 -18.49
CA ASP A 57 -3.09 15.48 -17.21
C ASP A 57 -3.68 14.29 -16.43
N ALA A 58 -2.92 13.82 -15.44
CA ALA A 58 -3.36 12.84 -14.46
C ALA A 58 -2.84 13.23 -13.07
N VAL A 59 -3.73 13.22 -12.09
CA VAL A 59 -3.38 13.47 -10.68
C VAL A 59 -3.17 12.12 -10.00
N ILE A 60 -1.96 11.88 -9.51
CA ILE A 60 -1.61 10.65 -8.80
C ILE A 60 -1.89 10.84 -7.32
N THR A 61 -2.58 9.88 -6.70
CA THR A 61 -2.89 9.91 -5.27
C THR A 61 -2.20 8.78 -4.54
N VAL A 62 -1.98 8.96 -3.23
CA VAL A 62 -1.37 7.93 -2.37
C VAL A 62 -2.15 6.61 -2.44
N ALA A 63 -3.47 6.68 -2.45
CA ALA A 63 -4.34 5.49 -2.52
C ALA A 63 -4.28 4.76 -3.87
N MET A 64 -3.77 5.41 -4.93
CA MET A 64 -3.50 4.72 -6.20
C MET A 64 -2.19 3.95 -6.18
N ILE A 65 -1.24 4.29 -5.29
CA ILE A 65 0.10 3.71 -5.28
C ILE A 65 0.26 2.70 -4.15
N LEU A 66 -0.37 2.92 -3.00
CA LEU A 66 -0.28 2.00 -1.87
C LEU A 66 -1.12 0.76 -2.08
N GLU A 67 -0.55 -0.39 -1.73
CA GLU A 67 -1.23 -1.67 -1.64
C GLU A 67 -1.53 -2.00 -0.17
N GLY A 68 -2.75 -2.45 0.12
CA GLY A 68 -3.10 -2.96 1.46
C GLY A 68 -3.43 -1.87 2.47
N GLU A 69 -3.92 -0.72 2.02
CA GLU A 69 -4.38 0.40 2.85
C GLU A 69 -5.45 -0.01 3.87
N SER A 70 -6.25 -1.03 3.55
CA SER A 70 -7.25 -1.62 4.46
C SER A 70 -6.65 -2.27 5.70
N ALA A 71 -5.36 -2.64 5.66
CA ALA A 71 -4.63 -3.21 6.79
C ALA A 71 -3.99 -2.14 7.69
N ILE A 72 -4.03 -0.86 7.29
CA ILE A 72 -3.45 0.26 8.02
C ILE A 72 -4.55 0.89 8.92
N PRO A 73 -4.47 0.74 10.26
CA PRO A 73 -5.48 1.30 11.15
C PRO A 73 -5.50 2.82 11.09
N GLY A 74 -6.68 3.41 10.83
CA GLY A 74 -6.82 4.86 10.73
C GLY A 74 -6.10 5.46 9.52
N PHE A 75 -5.99 4.69 8.43
CA PHE A 75 -5.45 5.17 7.17
C PHE A 75 -6.06 6.52 6.75
N ASP A 76 -5.18 7.49 6.52
CA ASP A 76 -5.52 8.79 5.97
C ASP A 76 -4.42 9.15 4.95
N PRO A 77 -4.77 9.32 3.66
CA PRO A 77 -3.81 9.70 2.62
C PRO A 77 -2.99 10.95 2.93
N SER A 78 -3.52 11.86 3.75
CA SER A 78 -2.82 13.10 4.12
C SER A 78 -1.59 12.85 5.01
N HIS A 79 -1.50 11.70 5.66
CA HIS A 79 -0.37 11.27 6.50
C HIS A 79 0.83 10.73 5.69
N TYR A 80 0.79 10.83 4.36
CA TYR A 80 1.84 10.37 3.48
C TYR A 80 2.25 11.46 2.49
N ASP A 81 3.51 11.45 2.08
CA ASP A 81 4.04 12.23 0.97
C ASP A 81 4.17 11.35 -0.27
N ILE A 82 3.93 11.96 -1.43
CA ILE A 82 4.13 11.35 -2.74
C ILE A 82 5.20 12.15 -3.49
N ASP A 83 6.22 11.45 -3.95
CA ASP A 83 7.29 12.01 -4.77
C ASP A 83 7.36 11.24 -6.08
N ILE A 84 7.27 11.96 -7.20
CA ILE A 84 7.37 11.37 -8.54
C ILE A 84 8.66 11.88 -9.16
N GLU A 85 9.56 10.95 -9.49
CA GLU A 85 10.90 11.29 -9.93
C GLU A 85 10.88 12.22 -11.15
N GLY A 86 11.59 13.35 -11.04
CA GLY A 86 11.70 14.33 -12.12
C GLY A 86 10.49 15.26 -12.28
N LEU A 87 9.49 15.18 -11.40
CA LEU A 87 8.33 16.08 -11.41
C LEU A 87 8.23 16.90 -10.10
N PRO A 88 7.83 18.17 -10.17
CA PRO A 88 7.70 19.03 -8.99
C PRO A 88 6.37 18.81 -8.22
N SER A 89 5.49 17.93 -8.72
CA SER A 89 4.16 17.71 -8.19
C SER A 89 3.67 16.30 -8.53
N ASN A 90 2.53 15.91 -7.97
CA ASN A 90 1.84 14.67 -8.29
C ASN A 90 0.96 14.73 -9.55
N ILE A 91 1.12 15.76 -10.39
CA ILE A 91 0.39 15.93 -11.65
C ILE A 91 1.33 15.57 -12.80
N ILE A 92 0.93 14.57 -13.60
CA ILE A 92 1.67 14.12 -14.79
C ILE A 92 0.94 14.58 -16.04
N SER A 93 1.62 15.31 -16.92
CA SER A 93 1.07 15.83 -18.18
C SER A 93 1.71 15.25 -19.44
N LYS A 94 2.63 14.29 -19.28
CA LYS A 94 3.33 13.62 -20.37
C LYS A 94 3.20 12.12 -20.22
N VAL A 95 3.01 11.44 -21.34
CA VAL A 95 3.04 9.97 -21.40
C VAL A 95 4.46 9.46 -21.12
N GLY A 96 4.57 8.30 -20.50
CA GLY A 96 5.85 7.72 -20.11
C GLY A 96 5.74 6.79 -18.90
N ILE A 97 6.90 6.32 -18.45
CA ILE A 97 7.04 5.53 -17.22
C ILE A 97 7.72 6.41 -16.18
N TYR A 98 7.16 6.45 -14.98
CA TYR A 98 7.65 7.24 -13.85
C TYR A 98 7.91 6.34 -12.65
N THR A 99 8.96 6.63 -11.89
CA THR A 99 9.16 6.06 -10.56
C THR A 99 8.46 6.94 -9.54
N VAL A 100 7.72 6.33 -8.62
CA VAL A 100 7.03 7.04 -7.54
C VAL A 100 7.43 6.46 -6.20
N THR A 101 7.62 7.33 -5.21
CA THR A 101 7.89 6.96 -3.83
C THR A 101 6.79 7.52 -2.94
N VAL A 102 6.27 6.69 -2.05
CA VAL A 102 5.36 7.10 -0.97
C VAL A 102 6.11 6.99 0.35
N THR A 103 6.06 8.03 1.17
CA THR A 103 6.73 8.08 2.48
C THR A 103 5.76 8.49 3.57
N GLU A 104 5.84 7.85 4.74
CA GLU A 104 5.10 8.25 5.94
C GLU A 104 5.51 9.66 6.42
N LYS A 105 4.56 10.45 6.92
CA LYS A 105 4.82 11.74 7.57
C LYS A 105 4.97 11.63 9.08
N ASN A 106 5.84 12.47 9.62
CA ASN A 106 5.90 12.74 11.06
C ASN A 106 5.42 14.18 11.34
N PRO A 107 4.35 14.39 12.11
CA PRO A 107 3.37 13.41 12.63
C PRO A 107 2.44 12.85 11.52
N PRO A 108 1.66 11.78 11.75
CA PRO A 108 1.45 11.05 13.02
C PRO A 108 2.41 9.89 13.26
N PHE A 109 3.18 9.48 12.26
CA PHE A 109 4.14 8.38 12.41
C PHE A 109 5.39 8.84 13.18
N LYS A 110 6.04 7.89 13.84
CA LYS A 110 7.29 8.14 14.60
C LYS A 110 8.47 7.57 13.84
N PRO A 111 9.63 8.26 13.80
CA PRO A 111 10.83 7.71 13.19
C PRO A 111 11.26 6.36 13.79
N PRO A 112 11.85 5.44 12.99
CA PRO A 112 12.09 5.57 11.55
C PRO A 112 10.78 5.50 10.74
N LEU A 113 10.68 6.35 9.72
CA LEU A 113 9.52 6.42 8.83
C LEU A 113 9.68 5.40 7.71
N ASN A 114 8.60 4.70 7.38
CA ASN A 114 8.59 3.76 6.27
C ASN A 114 8.40 4.48 4.93
N SER A 115 8.92 3.87 3.88
CA SER A 115 8.63 4.24 2.50
C SER A 115 8.51 3.00 1.62
N CYS A 116 7.79 3.14 0.52
CA CYS A 116 7.76 2.17 -0.57
C CYS A 116 7.85 2.92 -1.90
N TRP A 117 8.18 2.18 -2.95
CA TRP A 117 8.29 2.70 -4.30
C TRP A 117 7.62 1.76 -5.30
N GLY A 118 7.26 2.31 -6.45
CA GLY A 118 6.69 1.56 -7.58
C GLY A 118 6.80 2.36 -8.88
N HIS A 119 6.11 1.88 -9.91
CA HIS A 119 6.10 2.51 -11.23
C HIS A 119 4.70 2.98 -11.63
N ILE A 120 4.64 4.04 -12.44
CA ILE A 120 3.41 4.49 -13.09
C ILE A 120 3.62 4.59 -14.59
N LEU A 121 2.85 3.79 -15.34
CA LEU A 121 2.77 3.85 -16.79
C LEU A 121 1.63 4.78 -17.19
N VAL A 122 1.99 5.93 -17.75
CA VAL A 122 1.05 6.95 -18.21
C VAL A 122 0.85 6.83 -19.72
N GLU A 123 -0.40 6.63 -20.13
CA GLU A 123 -0.81 6.46 -21.52
C GLU A 123 -1.84 7.54 -21.92
N ASP A 124 -1.83 7.93 -23.19
CA ASP A 124 -2.96 8.66 -23.77
C ASP A 124 -3.97 7.63 -24.30
N LYS A 125 -5.16 7.62 -23.69
CA LYS A 125 -6.29 6.77 -24.11
C LYS A 125 -7.50 7.60 -24.55
N LEU A 126 -7.31 8.89 -24.79
CA LEU A 126 -8.38 9.73 -25.32
C LEU A 126 -8.64 9.39 -26.79
N PRO A 127 -9.89 9.51 -27.25
CA PRO A 127 -10.16 9.42 -28.69
C PRO A 127 -9.42 10.53 -29.43
N PRO A 128 -8.98 10.29 -30.69
CA PRO A 128 -8.39 11.33 -31.51
C PRO A 128 -9.32 12.53 -31.63
N ARG A 129 -8.80 13.74 -31.41
CA ARG A 129 -9.54 14.97 -31.70
C ARG A 129 -9.39 15.28 -33.18
N MET A 130 -10.48 15.13 -33.94
CA MET A 130 -10.56 15.62 -35.32
C MET A 130 -10.60 17.15 -35.25
N ASP A 131 -9.61 17.82 -35.82
CA ASP A 131 -9.69 19.26 -36.04
C ASP A 131 -10.59 19.52 -37.25
N PRO A 132 -11.77 20.13 -37.09
CA PRO A 132 -12.69 20.40 -38.19
C PRO A 132 -12.09 21.36 -39.24
N GLU A 133 -11.07 22.14 -38.88
CA GLU A 133 -10.34 23.01 -39.82
C GLU A 133 -9.23 22.26 -40.57
N SER A 134 -8.78 21.10 -40.06
CA SER A 134 -7.79 20.24 -40.74
C SER A 134 -8.40 19.31 -41.80
N CYS A 135 -9.73 19.23 -41.85
CA CYS A 135 -10.44 18.48 -42.87
C CYS A 135 -10.58 19.32 -44.15
N ASP A 136 -9.44 19.57 -44.82
CA ASP A 136 -9.42 19.85 -46.26
C ASP A 136 -9.73 18.54 -47.00
N CYS A 137 -10.96 18.04 -46.86
CA CYS A 137 -11.47 17.12 -47.86
C CYS A 137 -11.52 17.91 -49.17
N PRO A 138 -10.80 17.48 -50.23
CA PRO A 138 -10.99 18.07 -51.54
C PRO A 138 -12.50 18.07 -51.82
N PRO A 139 -13.06 19.17 -52.35
CA PRO A 139 -14.45 19.15 -52.78
C PRO A 139 -14.66 17.89 -53.61
N PRO A 140 -15.77 17.16 -53.41
CA PRO A 140 -16.02 15.92 -54.14
C PRO A 140 -15.75 16.22 -55.61
N ALA A 141 -14.81 15.49 -56.22
CA ALA A 141 -14.55 15.62 -57.64
C ALA A 141 -15.92 15.53 -58.30
N SER A 142 -16.33 16.56 -59.04
CA SER A 142 -17.60 16.58 -59.75
C SER A 142 -17.64 15.29 -60.57
N ASP A 143 -18.41 14.32 -60.11
CA ASP A 143 -18.53 13.04 -60.78
C ASP A 143 -19.31 13.33 -62.08
N PRO A 144 -18.65 13.28 -63.25
CA PRO A 144 -19.33 13.60 -64.49
C PRO A 144 -20.40 12.57 -64.85
N SER A 145 -20.55 11.48 -64.08
CA SER A 145 -21.64 10.52 -64.23
C SER A 145 -22.97 10.93 -63.58
N LEU A 146 -22.99 11.99 -62.75
CA LEU A 146 -24.23 12.54 -62.16
C LEU A 146 -24.86 13.69 -62.96
N ASP A 147 -24.19 14.19 -64.00
CA ASP A 147 -24.67 15.29 -64.86
C ASP A 147 -25.36 14.83 -66.15
N ASN A 148 -25.57 13.52 -66.35
CA ASN A 148 -26.34 13.03 -67.50
C ASN A 148 -27.73 12.55 -67.07
N PRO A 149 -28.78 13.40 -67.13
CA PRO A 149 -30.14 12.94 -67.04
C PRO A 149 -30.52 12.30 -68.37
N ASP A 150 -30.44 10.97 -68.43
CA ASP A 150 -31.21 10.20 -69.42
C ASP A 150 -32.72 10.26 -69.08
#